data_AF-A0A645F5Q0-F1
#
_entry.id   AF-A0A645F5Q0-F1
#
_cell.length_a   1.000
_cell.length_b   1.000
_cell.length_c   1.000
_cell.angle_alpha   90.00
_cell.angle_beta   90.00
_cell.angle_gamma   90.00
#
_symmetry.space_group_name_H-M   'P 1'
#
loop_
_entity.id
_entity.type
_entity.pdbx_description
1 polymer ?
#
loop_
_entity_poly.entity_id
_entity_poly.type
_entity_poly.pdbx_seq_one_letter_code
_entity_poly.pdbx_strand_id
1 'polypeptide(L)' 'MLEIVDCTGRTQMVTSTINKNSIEVGNLEAGIYTLRVTCKNKTDIHRFVKK' A
#
# COMPACT_ATOMS: atom_id res chain seq x y z
N MET A 1 -4.90 4.56 8.25
CA MET A 1 -3.51 4.14 8.00
C MET A 1 -3.48 3.33 6.71
N LEU A 2 -2.52 3.59 5.83
CA LEU A 2 -2.31 2.85 4.60
C LEU A 2 -0.86 2.40 4.55
N GLU A 3 -0.63 1.17 4.12
CA GLU A 3 0.68 0.57 3.99
C GLU A 3 0.82 -0.10 2.64
N ILE A 4 2.02 -0.02 2.05
CA ILE A 4 2.41 -0.82 0.90
C ILE A 4 3.55 -1.72 1.33
N VAL A 5 3.35 -3.02 1.16
CA VAL A 5 4.33 -4.06 1.53
C VAL A 5 4.74 -4.80 0.26
N ASP A 6 6.04 -4.95 0.05
CA ASP A 6 6.57 -5.69 -1.11
C ASP A 6 6.44 -7.22 -0.94
N CYS A 7 6.80 -7.96 -2.00
CA CYS A 7 6.75 -9.41 -2.01
C CYS A 7 7.70 -10.09 -1.01
N THR A 8 8.68 -9.36 -0.46
CA THR A 8 9.59 -9.84 0.59
C THR A 8 9.06 -9.58 2.00
N GLY A 9 7.92 -8.90 2.12
CA GLY A 9 7.33 -8.51 3.39
C GLY A 9 7.87 -7.18 3.94
N ARG A 10 8.68 -6.44 3.17
CA ARG A 10 9.19 -5.13 3.60
C ARG A 10 8.16 -4.04 3.30
N THR A 11 7.95 -3.18 4.28
CA THR A 11 7.09 -2.01 4.11
C THR A 11 7.81 -0.94 3.31
N GLN A 12 7.25 -0.61 2.15
CA GLN A 12 7.79 0.39 1.22
C GLN A 12 7.16 1.77 1.44
N MET A 13 5.94 1.81 1.97
CA MET A 13 5.24 3.05 2.28
C MET A 13 4.34 2.85 3.49
N VAL A 14 4.31 3.85 4.37
CA VAL A 14 3.30 3.97 5.43
C VAL A 14 2.78 5.41 5.41
N THR A 15 1.47 5.57 5.41
CA THR A 15 0.84 6.87 5.63
C THR A 15 -0.32 6.75 6.61
N SER A 16 -0.36 7.65 7.58
CA SER A 16 -1.46 7.74 8.54
C SER A 16 -2.60 8.63 8.01
N THR A 17 -2.30 9.50 7.04
CA THR A 17 -3.22 10.50 6.50
C THR A 17 -3.59 10.13 5.07
N ILE A 18 -4.86 9.81 4.85
CA ILE A 18 -5.42 9.50 3.53
C ILE A 18 -6.49 10.55 3.24
N ASN A 19 -6.12 11.56 2.46
CA ASN A 19 -7.01 12.67 2.08
C ASN A 19 -7.55 12.55 0.65
N LYS A 20 -7.09 11.53 -0.10
CA LYS A 20 -7.48 11.23 -1.48
C LYS A 20 -7.77 9.74 -1.59
N ASN A 21 -8.64 9.37 -2.52
CA ASN A 21 -8.93 7.96 -2.85
C ASN A 21 -7.92 7.36 -3.85
N SER A 22 -6.69 7.86 -3.84
CA SER A 22 -5.61 7.43 -4.72
C SER A 22 -4.28 7.54 -4.00
N ILE A 23 -3.32 6.73 -4.44
CA ILE A 23 -1.94 6.74 -3.97
C ILE A 23 -1.00 6.80 -5.16
N GLU A 24 0.08 7.55 -5.03
CA GLU A 24 1.15 7.57 -6.02
C GLU A 24 2.20 6.52 -5.66
N VAL A 25 2.45 5.59 -6.58
CA VAL A 25 3.40 4.47 -6.40
C VAL A 25 4.53 4.51 -7.43
N GLY A 26 4.80 5.67 -8.01
CA GLY A 26 5.80 5.85 -9.08
C GLY A 26 7.21 5.45 -8.66
N ASN A 27 7.57 5.68 -7.40
CA ASN A 27 8.90 5.37 -6.85
C ASN A 27 9.10 3.89 -6.48
N LEU A 28 8.08 3.03 -6.63
CA LEU A 28 8.24 1.60 -6.40
C LEU A 28 8.87 0.95 -7.62
N GLU A 29 9.74 -0.04 -7.41
CA GLU A 29 10.24 -0.88 -8.49
C GLU A 29 9.12 -1.72 -9.13
N ALA A 30 9.37 -2.27 -10.31
CA ALA A 30 8.44 -3.25 -10.90
C ALA A 30 8.36 -4.50 -9.99
N GLY A 31 7.15 -4.97 -9.70
CA GLY A 31 6.96 -6.04 -8.74
C GLY A 31 5.54 -6.24 -8.23
N ILE A 32 5.40 -7.14 -7.26
CA ILE A 32 4.13 -7.48 -6.63
C ILE A 32 4.07 -6.83 -5.25
N TYR A 33 2.97 -6.15 -4.96
CA TYR A 33 2.79 -5.40 -3.73
C TYR A 33 1.44 -5.69 -3.09
N THR A 34 1.41 -5.60 -1.76
CA THR A 34 0.22 -5.67 -0.94
C THR A 34 -0.10 -4.29 -0.40
N LEU A 35 -1.25 -3.76 -0.78
CA LEU A 35 -1.86 -2.57 -0.21
C LEU A 35 -2.70 -2.97 1.01
N ARG A 36 -2.42 -2.38 2.17
CA ARG A 36 -3.24 -2.53 3.38
C ARG A 36 -3.83 -1.17 3.73
N VAL A 37 -5.15 -1.10 3.90
CA VAL A 37 -5.86 0.11 4.29
C VAL A 37 -6.61 -0.16 5.57
N THR A 38 -6.17 0.47 6.66
CA THR A 38 -6.81 0.39 7.97
C THR A 38 -7.63 1.65 8.24
N CYS A 39 -8.94 1.49 8.41
CA CYS A 39 -9.88 2.55 8.76
C CYS A 39 -10.87 2.05 9.83
N LYS A 40 -11.03 2.79 10.94
CA LYS A 40 -11.97 2.46 12.03
C LYS A 40 -11.87 0.99 12.49
N ASN A 41 -10.65 0.51 12.72
CA ASN A 41 -10.32 -0.86 13.11
C ASN A 41 -10.66 -1.97 12.10
N LYS A 42 -11.06 -1.61 10.87
CA LYS A 42 -11.16 -2.55 9.75
C LYS A 42 -9.93 -2.41 8.87
N THR A 43 -9.38 -3.54 8.44
CA THR A 43 -8.25 -3.59 7.52
C THR A 43 -8.67 -4.25 6.23
N ASP A 44 -8.66 -3.49 5.15
CA ASP A 44 -8.84 -3.99 3.79
C ASP A 44 -7.47 -4.28 3.18
N ILE A 45 -7.35 -5.43 2.50
CA ILE A 45 -6.10 -5.90 1.92
C ILE A 45 -6.32 -6.14 0.43
N HIS A 46 -5.46 -5.54 -0.39
CA HIS A 46 -5.49 -5.71 -1.84
C HIS A 46 -4.10 -5.99 -2.37
N ARG A 47 -4.00 -6.80 -3.42
CA ARG A 47 -2.72 -7.13 -4.07
C ARG A 47 -2.71 -6.56 -5.48
N PHE A 48 -1.65 -5.85 -5.82
CA PHE A 48 -1.46 -5.28 -7.16
C PHE A 48 -0.08 -5.61 -7.72
N VAL A 49 0.04 -5.53 -9.03
CA VAL A 49 1.29 -5.73 -9.77
C VAL A 49 1.66 -4.39 -10.41
N LYS A 50 2.84 -3.88 -10.06
CA LYS A 50 3.45 -2.75 -10.76
C LYS A 50 4.30 -3.32 -11.90
N LYS A 51 3.97 -2.92 -13.12
CA LYS A 51 4.73 -3.23 -14.33
C LYS A 51 5.82 -2.19 -14.58
#